data_AF-A0A0A0BKV7-F1
#
_entry.id   AF-A0A0A0BKV7-F1
#
_cell.length_a   1.000
_cell.length_b   1.000
_cell.length_c   1.000
_cell.angle_alpha   90.00
_cell.angle_beta   90.00
_cell.angle_gamma   90.00
#
_symmetry.space_group_name_H-M   'P 1'
#
loop_
_entity.id
_entity.type
_entity.pdbx_description
1 polymer ?
#
loop_
_entity_poly.entity_id
_entity_poly.type
_entity_poly.pdbx_seq_one_letter_code
_entity_poly.pdbx_strand_id
1 'polypeptide(L)'
;DKAALRAALDGVVAQPTWQLCETLADADVFLAGRPDGCVVKPVGRQGSIGVHLVTSQAGLREAWRDLGALTERARANASPEDRVLVEGRLSGDEVSVESVVCDGRVLFTNVTA
;
A
#
# COMPACT_ATOMS: atom_id res chain seq x y z
N ASP A 1 10.04 -0.11 3.18
CA ASP A 1 9.27 1.06 2.72
C ASP A 1 8.55 0.70 1.42
N LYS A 2 7.22 0.70 1.41
CA LYS A 2 6.45 0.34 0.20
C LYS A 2 6.58 1.37 -0.92
N ALA A 3 6.69 2.67 -0.64
CA ALA A 3 6.85 3.69 -1.68
C ALA A 3 8.22 3.58 -2.36
N ALA A 4 9.27 3.31 -1.60
CA ALA A 4 10.60 3.03 -2.16
C ALA A 4 10.59 1.77 -3.04
N LEU A 5 9.87 0.71 -2.63
CA LEU A 5 9.67 -0.48 -3.46
C LEU A 5 8.98 -0.14 -4.78
N ARG A 6 7.91 0.66 -4.73
CA ARG A 6 7.18 1.08 -5.94
C ARG A 6 8.09 1.81 -6.92
N ALA A 7 8.84 2.79 -6.44
CA ALA A 7 9.78 3.56 -7.26
C ALA A 7 10.91 2.68 -7.84
N ALA A 8 11.48 1.77 -7.04
CA ALA A 8 12.59 0.92 -7.47
C ALA A 8 12.19 -0.11 -8.55
N LEU A 9 10.91 -0.49 -8.59
CA LEU A 9 10.38 -1.48 -9.52
C LEU A 9 9.57 -0.86 -10.67
N ASP A 10 9.56 0.47 -10.79
CA ASP A 10 8.83 1.17 -11.84
C ASP A 10 9.37 0.78 -13.22
N GLY A 11 8.47 0.39 -14.13
CA GLY A 11 8.83 -0.15 -15.45
C GLY A 11 9.54 -1.50 -15.47
N VAL A 12 9.85 -2.10 -14.31
CA VAL A 12 10.52 -3.41 -14.22
C VAL A 12 9.51 -4.55 -14.14
N VAL A 13 8.48 -4.39 -13.31
CA VAL A 13 7.36 -5.33 -13.21
C VAL A 13 6.04 -4.57 -13.26
N ALA A 14 4.98 -5.23 -13.68
CA ALA A 14 3.65 -4.64 -13.61
C ALA A 14 3.29 -4.33 -12.15
N GLN A 15 2.86 -3.10 -11.90
CA GLN A 15 2.45 -2.63 -10.58
C GLN A 15 1.08 -1.97 -10.67
N PRO A 16 0.27 -2.00 -9.60
CA PRO A 16 -0.91 -1.17 -9.56
C PRO A 16 -0.49 0.29 -9.67
N THR A 17 -1.31 1.11 -10.33
CA THR A 17 -1.16 2.57 -10.23
C THR A 17 -1.13 2.97 -8.76
N TRP A 18 -0.24 3.89 -8.37
CA TRP A 18 -0.01 4.21 -6.97
C TRP A 18 0.31 5.69 -6.78
N GLN A 19 0.06 6.18 -5.57
CA GLN A 19 0.40 7.54 -5.16
C GLN A 19 0.72 7.57 -3.67
N LEU A 20 1.78 8.27 -3.29
CA LEU A 20 2.01 8.65 -1.91
C LEU A 20 1.09 9.83 -1.57
N CYS A 21 0.22 9.67 -0.58
CA CYS A 21 -0.76 10.68 -0.18
C CYS A 21 -0.37 11.22 1.21
N GLU A 22 -0.18 12.54 1.30
CA GLU A 22 0.11 13.21 2.57
C GLU A 22 -1.19 13.62 3.27
N THR A 23 -2.24 13.87 2.47
CA THR A 23 -3.53 14.32 2.95
C THR A 23 -4.67 13.44 2.44
N LEU A 24 -5.80 13.51 3.16
CA LEU A 24 -7.05 12.87 2.72
C LEU A 24 -7.49 13.39 1.35
N ALA A 25 -7.25 14.68 1.05
CA ALA A 25 -7.61 15.29 -0.22
C ALA A 25 -6.85 14.65 -1.40
N ASP A 26 -5.55 14.35 -1.23
CA ASP A 26 -4.75 13.66 -2.24
C ASP A 26 -5.33 12.28 -2.58
N ALA A 27 -5.75 11.56 -1.54
CA ALA A 27 -6.36 10.23 -1.68
C ALA A 27 -7.77 10.30 -2.28
N ASP A 28 -8.53 11.37 -2.01
CA ASP A 28 -9.88 11.57 -2.56
C ASP A 28 -9.79 11.83 -4.08
N VAL A 29 -8.82 12.65 -4.51
CA VAL A 29 -8.51 12.85 -5.94
C VAL A 29 -8.10 11.53 -6.61
N PHE A 30 -7.27 10.73 -5.93
CA PHE A 30 -6.88 9.42 -6.43
C PHE A 30 -8.09 8.48 -6.60
N LEU A 31 -9.02 8.47 -5.65
CA LEU A 31 -10.21 7.62 -5.69
C LEU A 31 -11.20 8.05 -6.79
N ALA A 32 -11.37 9.36 -7.02
CA ALA A 32 -12.36 9.89 -7.96
C ALA A 32 -12.23 9.34 -9.39
N GLY A 33 -11.02 8.96 -9.81
CA GLY A 33 -10.76 8.38 -11.12
C GLY A 33 -10.90 6.85 -11.21
N ARG A 34 -11.38 6.16 -10.15
CA ARG A 34 -11.28 4.69 -10.04
C ARG A 34 -12.59 4.03 -9.59
N PRO A 35 -13.42 3.51 -10.52
CA PRO A 35 -14.68 2.86 -10.17
C PRO A 35 -14.49 1.56 -9.37
N ASP A 36 -13.37 0.86 -9.57
CA ASP A 36 -13.07 -0.40 -8.85
C ASP A 36 -12.59 -0.17 -7.40
N GLY A 37 -12.30 1.09 -7.05
CA GLY A 37 -11.77 1.50 -5.76
C GLY A 37 -10.25 1.50 -5.68
N CYS A 38 -9.74 1.67 -4.46
CA CYS A 38 -8.32 1.72 -4.14
C CYS A 38 -8.01 0.95 -2.86
N VAL A 39 -6.73 0.69 -2.63
CA VAL A 39 -6.19 0.19 -1.38
C VAL A 39 -5.41 1.31 -0.71
N VAL A 40 -5.76 1.62 0.53
CA VAL A 40 -5.07 2.61 1.37
C VAL A 40 -4.27 1.86 2.42
N LYS A 41 -2.97 2.13 2.54
CA LYS A 41 -2.11 1.42 3.49
C LYS A 41 -0.91 2.23 3.98
N PRO A 42 -0.41 1.97 5.20
CA PRO A 42 0.82 2.58 5.68
C PRO A 42 2.03 2.06 4.90
N VAL A 43 2.99 2.94 4.66
CA VAL A 43 4.23 2.64 3.93
C VAL A 43 5.12 1.67 4.71
N GLY A 44 5.19 1.78 6.03
CA GLY A 44 6.16 1.06 6.87
C GLY A 44 5.68 -0.25 7.50
N ARG A 45 4.38 -0.52 7.60
CA ARG A 45 3.87 -1.66 8.38
C ARG A 45 3.77 -2.97 7.59
N GLN A 46 3.65 -4.10 8.27
CA GLN A 46 3.56 -5.45 7.69
C GLN A 46 2.36 -6.23 8.25
N GLY A 47 2.09 -7.42 7.67
CA GLY A 47 1.01 -8.30 8.15
C GLY A 47 -0.39 -7.72 7.96
N SER A 48 -0.60 -6.97 6.88
CA SER A 48 -1.87 -6.30 6.56
C SER A 48 -2.37 -5.28 7.59
N ILE A 49 -1.54 -4.91 8.57
CA ILE A 49 -1.89 -3.91 9.59
C ILE A 49 -2.10 -2.54 8.92
N GLY A 50 -3.31 -2.00 9.07
CA GLY A 50 -3.71 -0.71 8.50
C GLY A 50 -3.95 -0.74 6.99
N VAL A 51 -4.16 -1.91 6.38
CA VAL A 51 -4.54 -2.00 4.97
C VAL A 51 -6.07 -1.94 4.87
N HIS A 52 -6.58 -0.99 4.08
CA HIS A 52 -8.01 -0.81 3.86
C HIS A 52 -8.33 -0.90 2.36
N LEU A 53 -9.32 -1.71 2.01
CA LEU A 53 -9.96 -1.68 0.69
C LEU A 53 -11.05 -0.62 0.70
N VAL A 54 -10.97 0.36 -0.20
CA VAL A 54 -11.82 1.54 -0.25
C VAL A 54 -12.53 1.62 -1.59
N THR A 55 -13.87 1.61 -1.56
CA THR A 55 -14.72 1.72 -2.75
C THR A 55 -15.62 2.95 -2.75
N SER A 56 -15.49 3.81 -1.74
CA SER A 56 -16.28 5.04 -1.61
C SER A 56 -15.53 6.11 -0.83
N GLN A 57 -15.89 7.38 -1.05
CA GLN A 57 -15.32 8.50 -0.28
C GLN A 57 -15.60 8.38 1.23
N ALA A 58 -16.77 7.84 1.61
CA ALA A 58 -17.07 7.61 3.03
C ALA A 58 -16.12 6.58 3.64
N GLY A 59 -15.87 5.46 2.94
CA GLY A 59 -14.90 4.45 3.35
C GLY A 59 -13.47 5.00 3.38
N LEU A 60 -13.13 5.91 2.47
CA LEU A 60 -11.83 6.59 2.49
C LEU A 60 -11.63 7.41 3.77
N ARG A 61 -12.64 8.19 4.17
CA ARG A 61 -12.59 8.97 5.43
C ARG A 61 -12.51 8.10 6.67
N GLU A 62 -13.12 6.92 6.65
CA GLU A 62 -13.00 5.94 7.73
C GLU A 62 -11.59 5.37 7.80
N ALA A 63 -11.07 4.84 6.69
CA ALA A 63 -9.70 4.34 6.60
C ALA A 63 -8.68 5.40 7.04
N TRP A 64 -8.85 6.65 6.62
CA TRP A 64 -7.95 7.75 7.00
C TRP A 64 -7.99 8.06 8.49
N ARG A 65 -9.19 8.02 9.11
CA ARG A 65 -9.32 8.19 10.56
C ARG A 65 -8.69 7.02 11.32
N ASP A 66 -8.84 5.79 10.83
CA ASP A 66 -8.23 4.61 11.44
C ASP A 66 -6.70 4.70 11.39
N LEU A 67 -6.13 5.08 10.25
CA LEU A 67 -4.70 5.34 10.09
C LEU A 67 -4.22 6.50 10.98
N GLY A 68 -5.05 7.54 11.12
CA GLY A 68 -4.87 8.66 12.04
C GLY A 68 -4.86 8.24 13.52
N ALA A 69 -5.79 7.38 13.94
CA ALA A 69 -5.87 6.85 15.29
C ALA A 69 -4.69 5.89 15.59
N LEU A 70 -4.26 5.14 14.57
CA LEU A 70 -3.06 4.31 14.60
C LEU A 70 -1.76 5.13 14.69
N THR A 71 -1.79 6.40 14.30
CA THR A 71 -0.69 7.36 14.50
C THR A 71 -0.80 8.09 15.84
N GLU A 72 -2.00 8.52 16.25
CA GLU A 72 -2.21 9.22 17.53
C GLU A 72 -1.85 8.37 18.75
N ARG A 73 -2.09 7.05 18.70
CA ARG A 73 -1.57 6.11 19.72
C ARG A 73 -0.03 6.05 19.79
N ALA A 74 0.67 6.62 18.79
CA ALA A 74 2.13 6.70 18.70
C ALA A 74 2.68 8.15 18.85
N ARG A 75 1.84 9.17 19.06
CA ARG A 75 2.26 10.59 18.98
C ARG A 75 2.96 11.11 20.25
N ALA A 76 4.25 10.82 20.30
CA ALA A 76 5.28 11.86 20.46
C ALA A 76 6.27 11.91 19.28
N ASN A 77 6.31 10.87 18.41
CA ASN A 77 7.26 10.74 17.30
C ASN A 77 6.58 10.13 16.06
N ALA A 78 5.83 10.90 15.28
CA ALA A 78 5.29 10.40 14.00
C ALA A 78 6.47 9.97 13.10
N SER A 79 6.54 8.68 12.78
CA SER A 79 7.65 8.09 12.03
C SER A 79 7.40 8.23 10.53
N PRO A 80 8.44 8.31 9.67
CA PRO A 80 8.31 8.15 8.22
C PRO A 80 7.53 6.90 7.77
N GLU A 81 7.37 5.92 8.67
CA GLU A 81 6.60 4.69 8.51
C GLU A 81 5.08 4.88 8.47
N ASP A 82 4.59 6.03 8.94
CA ASP A 82 3.16 6.36 9.03
C ASP A 82 2.62 7.09 7.79
N ARG A 83 3.48 7.35 6.79
CA ARG A 83 3.03 7.87 5.49
C ARG A 83 2.07 6.90 4.82
N VAL A 84 1.11 7.45 4.06
CA VAL A 84 0.03 6.67 3.43
C VAL A 84 0.32 6.47 1.94
N LEU A 85 0.31 5.22 1.51
CA LEU A 85 0.36 4.82 0.11
C LEU A 85 -1.05 4.41 -0.33
N VAL A 86 -1.50 4.96 -1.45
CA VAL A 86 -2.77 4.57 -2.08
C VAL A 86 -2.45 3.87 -3.41
N GLU A 87 -3.07 2.72 -3.64
CA GLU A 87 -2.89 1.91 -4.84
C GLU A 87 -4.24 1.63 -5.51
N GLY A 88 -4.26 1.52 -6.84
CA GLY A 88 -5.44 1.02 -7.54
C GLY A 88 -5.75 -0.41 -7.08
N ARG A 89 -7.03 -0.71 -6.85
CA ARG A 89 -7.44 -2.07 -6.51
C ARG A 89 -7.09 -3.00 -7.68
N LEU A 90 -6.43 -4.12 -7.37
CA LEU A 90 -6.28 -5.23 -8.30
C LEU A 90 -7.35 -6.28 -8.01
N SER A 91 -7.81 -6.95 -9.05
CA SER A 91 -8.75 -8.06 -8.98
C SER A 91 -8.16 -9.24 -9.74
N GLY A 92 -8.26 -10.42 -9.17
CA GLY A 92 -7.67 -11.64 -9.70
C GLY A 92 -7.11 -12.50 -8.58
N ASP A 93 -6.38 -13.55 -8.97
CA ASP A 93 -5.74 -14.46 -8.02
C ASP A 93 -4.53 -13.77 -7.38
N GLU A 94 -4.41 -13.91 -6.06
CA GLU A 94 -3.23 -13.49 -5.29
C GLU A 94 -2.42 -14.74 -4.94
N VAL A 95 -1.13 -14.73 -5.24
CA VAL A 95 -0.21 -15.81 -4.90
C VAL A 95 1.04 -15.23 -4.23
N SER A 96 1.63 -16.00 -3.33
CA SER A 96 2.94 -15.71 -2.75
C SER A 96 4.02 -16.51 -3.46
N VAL A 97 5.14 -15.85 -3.77
CA VAL A 97 6.32 -16.49 -4.36
C VAL A 97 7.49 -16.30 -3.39
N GLU A 98 7.89 -17.38 -2.73
CA GLU A 98 9.06 -17.39 -1.85
C GLU A 98 10.31 -17.64 -2.69
N SER A 99 11.38 -16.84 -2.51
CA SER A 99 12.62 -16.98 -3.27
C SER A 99 13.85 -16.88 -2.38
N VAL A 100 14.87 -17.72 -2.63
CA VAL A 100 16.23 -17.54 -2.08
C VAL A 100 17.08 -16.88 -3.14
N VAL A 101 17.59 -15.67 -2.85
CA VAL A 101 18.46 -14.91 -3.76
C VAL A 101 19.84 -14.77 -3.15
N CYS A 102 20.88 -15.13 -3.90
CA CYS A 102 22.28 -14.98 -3.50
C CYS A 102 23.08 -14.37 -4.66
N ASP A 103 23.88 -13.33 -4.39
CA ASP A 103 24.68 -12.63 -5.39
C ASP A 103 23.89 -12.23 -6.66
N GLY A 104 22.65 -11.77 -6.46
CA GLY A 104 21.74 -11.37 -7.55
C GLY A 104 21.14 -12.52 -8.35
N ARG A 105 21.38 -13.78 -7.95
CA ARG A 105 20.85 -14.98 -8.62
C ARG A 105 19.79 -15.64 -7.76
N VAL A 106 18.67 -16.01 -8.38
CA VAL A 106 17.63 -16.82 -7.73
C VAL A 106 18.11 -18.26 -7.67
N LEU A 107 18.23 -18.82 -6.46
CA LEU A 107 18.70 -20.19 -6.21
C LEU A 107 17.56 -21.18 -5.95
N PHE A 108 16.44 -20.68 -5.43
CA PHE A 108 15.26 -21.46 -5.11
C PHE A 108 14.01 -20.59 -5.23
N THR A 109 12.90 -21.20 -5.65
CA THR A 109 11.56 -20.59 -5.68
C THR A 109 10.49 -21.58 -5.25
N ASN A 110 9.51 -21.12 -4.49
CA ASN A 110 8.29 -21.84 -4.17
C ASN A 110 7.07 -20.92 -4.40
N VAL A 111 5.92 -21.51 -4.74
CA VAL A 111 4.67 -20.76 -4.92
C VAL A 111 3.62 -21.30 -3.95
N THR A 112 2.99 -20.40 -3.22
CA THR A 112 1.84 -20.68 -2.35
C THR A 112 0.63 -19.90 -2.87
N ALA A 113 -0.49 -20.60 -3.12
CA ALA A 113 -1.75 -20.03 -3.61
C ALA A 113 -2.85 -20.18 -2.55
#